data_AF-A0AAU6S1Q4-F1
#
_entry.id   AF-A0AAU6S1Q4-F1
#
_cell.length_a   1.000
_cell.length_b   1.000
_cell.length_c   1.000
_cell.angle_alpha   90.00
_cell.angle_beta   90.00
_cell.angle_gamma   90.00
#
_symmetry.space_group_name_H-M   'P 1'
#
loop_
_entity.id
_entity.type
_entity.pdbx_description
1 polymer ?
#
loop_
_entity_poly.entity_id
_entity_poly.type
_entity_poly.pdbx_seq_one_letter_code
_entity_poly.pdbx_strand_id
1 'polypeptide(L)'
;MSQQQPKTKFVLAEATLDEINKQLKINTFVTIVLVLMLLLNTAQFIKGYSVLYGVLIAVMAFFLFIMVKSRTLLTMQKQRLSK
;
A
#
# COMPACT_ATOMS: atom_id res chain seq x y z
N MET A 1 27.98 16.96 25.21
CA MET A 1 27.67 15.58 24.78
C MET A 1 26.26 15.55 24.20
N SER A 2 26.17 15.00 23.00
CA SER A 2 25.04 14.81 22.08
C SER A 2 23.61 14.87 22.65
N GLN A 3 22.80 15.78 22.09
CA GLN A 3 21.35 15.76 22.24
C GLN A 3 20.76 14.54 21.52
N GLN A 4 20.15 13.63 22.28
CA GLN A 4 19.29 12.57 21.74
C GLN A 4 17.92 13.17 21.42
N GLN A 5 17.72 13.59 20.17
CA GLN A 5 16.38 13.88 19.66
C GLN A 5 15.64 12.56 19.46
N PRO A 6 14.45 12.35 20.07
CA PRO A 6 13.64 11.18 19.79
C PRO A 6 13.08 11.31 18.36
N LYS A 7 13.71 10.59 17.42
CA LYS A 7 13.24 10.38 16.04
C LYS A 7 11.98 9.51 16.02
N THR A 8 10.87 10.02 16.51
CA THR A 8 9.56 9.36 16.42
C THR A 8 8.47 10.39 16.22
N LYS A 9 8.54 11.14 15.12
CA LYS A 9 7.36 11.74 14.52
C LYS A 9 7.43 11.40 13.05
N PHE A 10 6.58 10.47 12.63
CA PHE A 10 6.37 10.16 11.22
C PHE A 10 6.23 11.49 10.47
N VAL A 11 7.23 11.77 9.65
CA VAL A 11 7.33 12.94 8.77
C VAL A 11 6.33 12.76 7.63
N LEU A 12 5.05 12.78 7.97
CA LEU A 12 3.95 12.91 7.00
C LEU A 12 3.67 14.39 6.70
N ALA A 13 4.13 15.29 7.56
CA ALA A 13 3.93 16.74 7.43
C ALA A 13 4.99 17.46 6.57
N GLU A 14 6.12 16.80 6.28
CA GLU A 14 7.26 17.40 5.57
C GLU A 14 7.77 16.53 4.42
N ALA A 15 6.94 15.59 3.96
CA ALA A 15 7.19 14.91 2.69
C ALA A 15 6.91 15.92 1.57
N THR A 16 7.92 16.22 0.76
CA THR A 16 7.76 17.14 -0.38
C THR A 16 6.67 16.57 -1.30
N LEU A 17 5.85 17.42 -1.92
CA LEU A 17 4.78 17.03 -2.86
C LEU A 17 5.22 15.96 -3.88
N ASP A 18 6.48 16.02 -4.28
CA ASP A 18 7.14 15.11 -5.21
C ASP A 18 7.42 13.71 -4.61
N GLU A 19 7.78 13.62 -3.34
CA GLU A 19 7.95 12.36 -2.61
C GLU A 19 6.60 11.66 -2.41
N ILE A 20 5.55 12.41 -2.07
CA ILE A 20 4.18 11.89 -1.98
C ILE A 20 3.75 11.36 -3.36
N ASN A 21 4.04 12.11 -4.43
CA ASN A 21 3.72 11.69 -5.79
C ASN A 21 4.46 10.40 -6.20
N LYS A 22 5.75 10.30 -5.86
CA LYS A 22 6.56 9.11 -6.10
C LYS A 22 6.03 7.90 -5.33
N GLN A 23 5.66 8.07 -4.06
CA GLN A 23 5.03 7.02 -3.26
C GLN A 23 3.67 6.59 -3.84
N LEU A 24 2.83 7.53 -4.28
CA LEU A 24 1.58 7.20 -4.97
C LEU A 24 1.81 6.40 -6.26
N LYS A 25 2.82 6.76 -7.04
CA LYS A 25 3.16 6.04 -8.30
C LYS A 25 3.64 4.62 -8.02
N ILE A 26 4.58 4.45 -7.08
CA ILE A 26 5.08 3.13 -6.66
C ILE A 26 3.95 2.28 -6.10
N ASN A 27 3.15 2.86 -5.21
CA ASN A 27 2.00 2.16 -4.63
C ASN A 27 1.01 1.73 -5.73
N THR A 28 0.91 2.46 -6.84
CA THR A 28 -0.02 2.13 -7.95
C THR A 28 0.50 0.92 -8.69
N PHE A 29 1.79 0.95 -8.99
CA PHE A 29 2.48 -0.17 -9.62
C PHE A 29 2.37 -1.44 -8.77
N VAL A 30 2.66 -1.34 -7.46
CA VAL A 30 2.57 -2.48 -6.53
C VAL A 30 1.14 -3.02 -6.45
N THR A 31 0.12 -2.14 -6.42
CA THR A 31 -1.28 -2.56 -6.44
C THR A 31 -1.61 -3.37 -7.70
N ILE A 32 -1.16 -2.93 -8.88
CA ILE A 32 -1.38 -3.63 -10.16
C ILE A 32 -0.75 -5.03 -10.13
N VAL A 33 0.51 -5.12 -9.68
CA VAL A 33 1.21 -6.41 -9.58
C VAL A 33 0.50 -7.36 -8.60
N LEU A 34 0.04 -6.85 -7.46
CA LEU A 34 -0.72 -7.63 -6.48
C LEU A 34 -2.03 -8.14 -7.04
N VAL A 35 -2.76 -7.33 -7.81
CA VAL A 35 -4.00 -7.76 -8.47
C VAL A 35 -3.73 -8.88 -9.47
N LEU A 36 -2.67 -8.76 -10.29
CA LEU A 36 -2.28 -9.82 -11.22
C LEU A 36 -1.93 -11.13 -10.48
N MET A 37 -1.15 -11.04 -9.40
CA MET A 37 -0.84 -12.20 -8.56
C MET A 37 -2.09 -12.81 -7.93
N LEU A 38 -3.04 -11.99 -7.50
CA LEU A 38 -4.31 -12.46 -6.94
C LEU A 38 -5.09 -13.29 -7.97
N LEU A 39 -5.16 -12.83 -9.23
CA LEU A 39 -5.83 -13.53 -10.32
C LEU A 39 -5.17 -14.89 -10.59
N LEU A 40 -3.84 -14.95 -10.63
CA LEU A 40 -3.09 -16.20 -10.82
C LEU A 40 -3.30 -17.18 -9.67
N ASN A 41 -3.24 -16.70 -8.42
CA ASN A 41 -3.51 -17.53 -7.24
C ASN A 41 -4.95 -18.03 -7.21
N THR A 42 -5.91 -17.19 -7.64
CA THR A 42 -7.32 -17.58 -7.78
C THR A 42 -7.50 -18.66 -8.84
N ALA A 43 -6.84 -18.53 -9.99
CA ALA A 43 -6.87 -19.56 -11.03
C ALA A 43 -6.28 -20.90 -10.53
N GLN A 44 -5.18 -20.86 -9.77
CA GLN A 44 -4.59 -22.05 -9.13
C GLN A 44 -5.50 -22.64 -8.05
N PHE A 45 -6.16 -21.79 -7.26
CA PHE A 45 -7.14 -22.21 -6.28
C PHE A 45 -8.33 -22.92 -6.92
N ILE A 46 -8.90 -22.36 -8.00
CA ILE A 46 -10.03 -22.98 -8.72
C ILE A 46 -9.61 -24.32 -9.34
N LYS A 47 -8.40 -24.41 -9.87
CA LYS A 47 -7.89 -25.64 -10.50
C LYS A 47 -7.66 -26.78 -9.50
N GLY A 48 -7.18 -26.47 -8.30
CA GLY A 48 -6.71 -27.48 -7.34
C GLY A 48 -7.44 -27.52 -6.00
N TYR A 49 -8.38 -26.61 -5.74
CA TYR A 49 -9.04 -26.38 -4.44
C TYR A 49 -8.08 -26.36 -3.24
N SER A 50 -6.84 -25.90 -3.47
CA SER A 50 -5.79 -25.94 -2.45
C SER A 50 -6.04 -24.86 -1.40
N VAL A 51 -6.22 -25.29 -0.15
CA VAL A 51 -6.41 -24.42 1.02
C VAL A 51 -5.31 -23.34 1.11
N LEU A 52 -4.08 -23.67 0.72
CA LEU A 52 -2.96 -22.73 0.74
C LEU A 52 -3.19 -21.54 -0.18
N TYR A 53 -3.65 -21.76 -1.42
CA TYR A 53 -3.97 -20.66 -2.34
C TYR A 53 -5.17 -19.85 -1.85
N GLY A 54 -6.16 -20.49 -1.20
CA GLY A 54 -7.30 -19.80 -0.59
C GLY A 54 -6.87 -18.85 0.54
N VAL A 55 -6.00 -19.30 1.44
CA VAL A 55 -5.41 -18.47 2.50
C VAL A 55 -4.58 -17.32 1.90
N LEU A 56 -3.79 -17.60 0.85
CA LEU A 56 -2.99 -16.59 0.18
C LEU A 56 -3.85 -15.47 -0.42
N ILE A 57 -4.98 -15.83 -1.06
CA ILE A 57 -5.94 -14.88 -1.62
C ILE A 57 -6.53 -13.99 -0.52
N ALA A 58 -6.92 -14.56 0.62
CA ALA A 58 -7.47 -13.80 1.74
C ALA A 58 -6.45 -12.77 2.30
N VAL A 59 -5.20 -13.19 2.48
CA VAL A 59 -4.11 -12.30 2.94
C VAL A 59 -3.83 -11.19 1.93
N MET A 60 -3.75 -11.52 0.64
CA MET A 60 -3.53 -10.53 -0.42
C MET A 60 -4.70 -9.53 -0.53
N ALA A 61 -5.95 -9.99 -0.39
CA ALA A 61 -7.13 -9.14 -0.38
C ALA A 61 -7.12 -8.15 0.80
N PHE A 62 -6.70 -8.61 1.98
CA PHE A 62 -6.53 -7.75 3.16
C PHE A 62 -5.46 -6.67 2.93
N PHE A 63 -4.31 -7.03 2.34
CA PHE A 63 -3.28 -6.04 1.99
C PHE A 63 -3.76 -5.02 0.97
N LEU A 64 -4.47 -5.46 -0.08
CA LEU A 64 -5.06 -4.56 -1.06
C LEU A 64 -6.04 -3.57 -0.42
N PHE A 65 -6.86 -4.04 0.52
CA PHE A 65 -7.78 -3.18 1.28
C PHE A 65 -7.04 -2.06 2.05
N ILE A 66 -5.98 -2.41 2.77
CA ILE A 66 -5.14 -1.43 3.49
C ILE A 66 -4.48 -0.45 2.51
N MET A 67 -3.98 -0.95 1.38
CA MET A 67 -3.30 -0.16 0.37
C MET A 67 -4.21 0.90 -0.27
N VAL A 68 -5.44 0.51 -0.61
CA VAL A 68 -6.47 1.42 -1.15
C VAL A 68 -6.84 2.47 -0.10
N LYS A 69 -7.07 2.08 1.16
CA LYS A 69 -7.38 3.02 2.23
C LYS A 69 -6.26 4.03 2.47
N SER A 70 -5.00 3.58 2.38
CA SER A 70 -3.82 4.43 2.53
C SER A 70 -3.71 5.47 1.42
N ARG A 71 -4.09 5.13 0.16
CA ARG A 71 -4.16 6.12 -0.93
C ARG A 71 -5.13 7.25 -0.62
N THR A 72 -6.33 6.91 -0.14
CA THR A 72 -7.37 7.90 0.16
C THR A 72 -6.89 8.90 1.21
N LEU A 73 -6.15 8.44 2.23
CA LEU A 73 -5.56 9.32 3.23
C LEU A 73 -4.45 10.20 2.64
N LEU A 74 -3.59 9.64 1.78
CA LEU A 74 -2.51 10.38 1.12
C LEU A 74 -3.04 11.43 0.12
N THR A 75 -4.11 11.13 -0.63
CA THR A 75 -4.74 12.11 -1.54
C THR A 75 -5.45 13.22 -0.79
N MET A 76 -6.10 12.93 0.34
CA MET A 76 -6.69 13.94 1.21
C MET A 76 -5.63 14.86 1.83
N GLN A 77 -4.48 14.33 2.27
CA GLN A 77 -3.33 15.12 2.72
C GLN A 77 -2.81 16.02 1.59
N LYS A 78 -2.66 15.48 0.37
CA LYS A 78 -2.24 16.23 -0.82
C LYS A 78 -3.19 17.38 -1.16
N GLN A 79 -4.51 17.17 -1.02
CA GLN A 79 -5.52 18.22 -1.21
C GLN A 79 -5.48 19.30 -0.13
N ARG A 80 -5.12 18.97 1.11
CA ARG A 80 -4.96 19.96 2.20
C ARG A 80 -3.73 20.84 2.05
N LEU A 81 -2.66 20.32 1.44
CA LEU A 81 -1.41 21.05 1.19
C LEU A 81 -1.41 21.86 -0.11
N SER A 82 -2.36 21.59 -1.01
CA SER A 82 -2.52 22.28 -2.30
C SER A 82 -3.51 23.45 -2.24
N LYS A 83 -4.11 23.71 -1.09
CA LYS A 83 -5.11 24.76 -0.87
C LYS A 83 -4.58 25.76 0.14
#